data_AF-A0A699V6C9-F1
#
_entry.id   AF-A0A699V6C9-F1
#
_cell.length_a   1.000
_cell.length_b   1.000
_cell.length_c   1.000
_cell.angle_alpha   90.00
_cell.angle_beta   90.00
_cell.angle_gamma   90.00
#
_symmetry.space_group_name_H-M   'P 1'
#
loop_
_entity.id
_entity.type
_entity.pdbx_description
1 polymer ?
#
loop_
_entity_poly.entity_id
_entity_poly.type
_entity_poly.pdbx_seq_one_letter_code
_entity_poly.pdbx_strand_id
1 'polypeptide(L)'
;LRYAKSSPNGKLIHNSIINGPYVRRMIPEPGDTNREVPVNKTFHVQTYDELTEKELKQIEADDQAIQTILLGLPEDIYAAVDSYETAQEIWSRVQQTMKGSDIGIREKKAKLFNEWERFQMKGNRLSLTIIVS
;
A
#
# COMPACT_ATOMS: atom_id res chain seq x y z
N LEU A 1 9.20 10.77 7.78
CA LEU A 1 8.00 10.14 8.41
C LEU A 1 6.91 11.11 8.89
N ARG A 2 7.16 12.42 9.08
CA ARG A 2 6.13 13.36 9.56
C ARG A 2 4.97 13.55 8.56
N TYR A 3 5.27 13.63 7.26
CA TYR A 3 4.27 13.89 6.21
C TYR A 3 3.28 12.73 5.99
N ALA A 4 3.77 11.48 5.91
CA ALA A 4 2.92 10.30 5.77
C ALA A 4 1.99 10.09 6.98
N LYS A 5 2.36 10.57 8.18
CA LYS A 5 1.49 10.44 9.37
C LYS A 5 0.43 11.54 9.49
N SER A 6 0.58 12.66 8.78
CA SER A 6 -0.28 13.84 8.93
C SER A 6 -1.37 13.96 7.87
N SER A 7 -1.18 13.44 6.65
CA SER A 7 -2.21 13.48 5.60
C SER A 7 -3.15 12.26 5.67
N PRO A 8 -4.46 12.41 5.36
CA PRO A 8 -5.40 11.28 5.35
C PRO A 8 -4.94 10.13 4.45
N ASN A 9 -4.43 10.45 3.26
CA ASN A 9 -3.90 9.45 2.33
C ASN A 9 -2.62 8.78 2.85
N GLY A 10 -1.69 9.57 3.42
CA GLY A 10 -0.48 9.02 4.02
C GLY A 10 -0.74 8.05 5.16
N LYS A 11 -1.79 8.30 5.96
CA LYS A 11 -2.21 7.38 7.03
C LYS A 11 -2.69 6.03 6.48
N LEU A 12 -3.45 6.04 5.38
CA LEU A 12 -3.92 4.81 4.74
C LEU A 12 -2.74 4.02 4.16
N ILE A 13 -1.81 4.67 3.47
CA ILE A 13 -0.58 4.05 2.95
C ILE A 13 0.24 3.42 4.08
N HIS A 14 0.45 4.15 5.18
CA HIS A 14 1.16 3.61 6.34
C HIS A 14 0.42 2.41 6.94
N ASN A 15 -0.91 2.46 6.99
CA ASN A 15 -1.73 1.36 7.48
C ASN A 15 -1.56 0.11 6.61
N SER A 16 -1.55 0.23 5.28
CA SER A 16 -1.32 -0.86 4.34
C SER A 16 0.00 -1.59 4.56
N ILE A 17 1.06 -0.83 4.86
CA ILE A 17 2.41 -1.37 5.07
C ILE A 17 2.50 -2.16 6.38
N ILE A 18 1.80 -1.71 7.43
CA ILE A 18 1.92 -2.29 8.76
C ILE A 18 0.89 -3.40 9.00
N ASN A 19 -0.35 -3.16 8.62
CA ASN A 19 -1.49 -4.00 8.95
C ASN A 19 -1.95 -4.89 7.79
N GLY A 20 -1.45 -4.63 6.58
CA GLY A 20 -1.83 -5.38 5.38
C GLY A 20 -2.88 -4.67 4.53
N PRO A 21 -3.14 -5.20 3.33
CA PRO A 21 -4.07 -4.59 2.37
C PRO A 21 -5.53 -4.74 2.81
N TYR A 22 -6.42 -4.05 2.11
CA TYR A 22 -7.85 -4.26 2.19
C TYR A 22 -8.22 -5.71 1.84
N VAL A 23 -9.11 -6.29 2.64
CA VAL A 23 -9.66 -7.63 2.42
C VAL A 23 -11.14 -7.51 2.10
N ARG A 24 -11.54 -8.02 0.93
CA ARG A 24 -12.94 -8.04 0.52
C ARG A 24 -13.79 -8.85 1.51
N ARG A 25 -14.96 -8.31 1.85
CA ARG A 25 -15.87 -8.91 2.82
C ARG A 25 -16.85 -9.86 2.14
N MET A 26 -17.36 -10.84 2.88
CA MET A 26 -18.59 -11.53 2.50
C MET A 26 -19.79 -10.67 2.89
N ILE A 27 -20.66 -10.38 1.93
CA ILE A 27 -21.88 -9.60 2.14
C ILE A 27 -23.10 -10.42 1.72
N PRO A 28 -24.25 -10.23 2.38
CA PRO A 28 -25.48 -10.92 2.01
C PRO A 28 -25.95 -10.44 0.63
N GLU A 29 -26.50 -11.36 -0.16
CA GLU A 29 -27.15 -10.99 -1.41
C GLU A 29 -28.32 -10.03 -1.12
N PRO A 30 -28.53 -9.02 -1.98
CA PRO A 30 -29.70 -8.16 -1.85
C PRO A 30 -30.97 -9.01 -1.98
N GLY A 31 -31.73 -9.09 -0.89
CA GLY A 31 -32.95 -9.89 -0.84
C GLY A 31 -34.01 -9.34 -1.81
N ASP A 32 -34.71 -10.23 -2.50
CA ASP A 32 -35.88 -9.88 -3.29
C ASP A 32 -37.03 -9.55 -2.34
N THR A 33 -37.26 -8.25 -2.10
CA THR A 33 -38.28 -7.74 -1.17
C THR A 33 -39.71 -8.18 -1.54
N ASN A 34 -39.93 -8.74 -2.74
CA ASN A 34 -41.25 -9.13 -3.23
C ASN A 34 -41.61 -10.61 -3.02
N ARG A 35 -40.76 -11.42 -2.38
CA ARG A 35 -41.05 -12.86 -2.17
C ARG A 35 -41.66 -13.12 -0.80
N GLU A 36 -42.88 -13.67 -0.78
CA GLU A 36 -43.61 -14.09 0.43
C GLU A 36 -43.02 -15.33 1.14
N VAL A 37 -42.03 -15.99 0.54
CA VAL A 37 -41.41 -17.21 1.08
C VAL A 37 -40.09 -16.83 1.78
N PRO A 38 -39.81 -17.31 3.01
CA PRO A 38 -38.54 -17.06 3.67
C PRO A 38 -37.41 -17.76 2.91
N VAL A 39 -36.68 -16.99 2.11
CA VAL A 39 -35.46 -17.45 1.44
C VAL A 39 -34.31 -17.43 2.45
N ASN A 40 -33.51 -18.50 2.48
CA ASN A 40 -32.26 -18.54 3.21
C ASN A 40 -31.29 -17.49 2.66
N LYS A 41 -30.75 -16.63 3.53
CA LYS A 41 -29.79 -15.60 3.11
C LYS A 41 -28.51 -16.25 2.57
N THR A 42 -28.26 -16.06 1.28
CA THR A 42 -27.02 -16.38 0.58
C THR A 42 -26.04 -15.21 0.73
N PHE A 43 -24.74 -15.52 0.68
CA PHE A 43 -23.67 -14.53 0.80
C PHE A 43 -22.71 -14.66 -0.38
N HIS A 44 -22.22 -13.53 -0.88
CA HIS A 44 -21.20 -13.46 -1.91
C HIS A 44 -20.02 -12.60 -1.45
N VAL A 45 -18.88 -12.73 -2.14
CA VAL A 45 -17.74 -11.83 -1.94
C VAL A 45 -18.09 -10.48 -2.55
N GLN A 46 -17.87 -9.40 -1.81
CA GLN A 46 -18.11 -8.03 -2.24
C GLN A 46 -17.45 -7.74 -3.59
N THR A 47 -18.23 -7.23 -4.53
CA THR A 47 -17.75 -6.79 -5.84
C THR A 47 -17.26 -5.34 -5.81
N TYR A 48 -16.63 -4.87 -6.88
CA TYR A 48 -16.12 -3.50 -6.95
C TYR A 48 -17.24 -2.45 -6.89
N ASP A 49 -18.40 -2.74 -7.50
CA ASP A 49 -19.56 -1.85 -7.51
C ASP A 49 -20.22 -1.71 -6.12
N GLU A 50 -19.95 -2.67 -5.23
CA GLU A 50 -20.46 -2.69 -3.86
C GLU A 50 -19.45 -2.12 -2.84
N LEU A 51 -18.29 -1.63 -3.30
CA LEU A 51 -17.32 -0.99 -2.44
C LEU A 51 -17.79 0.40 -2.02
N THR A 52 -17.60 0.71 -0.74
CA THR A 52 -17.74 2.08 -0.25
C THR A 52 -16.55 2.93 -0.69
N GLU A 53 -16.72 4.25 -0.78
CA GLU A 53 -15.61 5.17 -1.10
C GLU A 53 -14.41 4.99 -0.15
N LYS A 54 -14.66 4.63 1.10
CA LYS A 54 -13.60 4.41 2.09
C LYS A 54 -12.78 3.16 1.78
N GLU A 55 -13.44 2.08 1.36
CA GLU A 55 -12.79 0.83 0.99
C GLU A 55 -12.00 1.01 -0.31
N LEU A 56 -12.57 1.74 -1.27
CA LEU A 56 -11.88 2.08 -2.50
C LEU A 56 -10.60 2.90 -2.23
N LYS A 57 -10.68 3.94 -1.39
CA LYS A 57 -9.51 4.73 -0.97
C LYS A 57 -8.45 3.89 -0.26
N GLN A 58 -8.84 2.84 0.46
CA GLN A 58 -7.88 1.92 1.07
C GLN A 58 -7.18 1.07 0.01
N ILE A 59 -7.89 0.55 -0.98
CA ILE A 59 -7.31 -0.20 -2.10
C ILE A 59 -6.32 0.68 -2.88
N GLU A 60 -6.71 1.91 -3.22
CA GLU A 60 -5.81 2.87 -3.88
C GLU A 60 -4.56 3.15 -3.04
N ALA A 61 -4.71 3.24 -1.72
CA ALA A 61 -3.59 3.43 -0.81
C ALA A 61 -2.70 2.18 -0.71
N ASP A 62 -3.25 0.98 -0.84
CA ASP A 62 -2.50 -0.28 -0.88
C ASP A 62 -1.63 -0.36 -2.15
N ASP A 63 -2.21 -0.01 -3.31
CA ASP A 63 -1.49 0.07 -4.58
C ASP A 63 -0.36 1.12 -4.51
N GLN A 64 -0.67 2.29 -3.96
CA GLN A 64 0.33 3.33 -3.71
C GLN A 64 1.41 2.84 -2.74
N ALA A 65 1.07 2.08 -1.71
CA ALA A 65 2.04 1.54 -0.77
C ALA A 65 3.01 0.56 -1.45
N ILE A 66 2.50 -0.33 -2.30
CA ILE A 66 3.32 -1.26 -3.10
C ILE A 66 4.27 -0.48 -4.00
N GLN A 67 3.74 0.43 -4.83
CA GLN A 67 4.55 1.26 -5.72
C GLN A 67 5.60 2.06 -4.96
N THR A 68 5.19 2.67 -3.85
CA THR A 68 6.05 3.51 -3.03
C THR A 68 7.20 2.67 -2.47
N ILE A 69 6.93 1.47 -1.93
CA ILE A 69 7.99 0.54 -1.50
C ILE A 69 8.90 0.15 -2.67
N LEU A 70 8.34 -0.35 -3.78
CA LEU A 70 9.12 -0.85 -4.92
C LEU A 70 10.04 0.22 -5.53
N LEU A 71 9.55 1.45 -5.67
CA LEU A 71 10.33 2.60 -6.15
C LEU A 71 11.47 2.99 -5.20
N GLY A 72 11.35 2.63 -3.93
CA GLY A 72 12.37 2.81 -2.92
C GLY A 72 13.43 1.71 -2.89
N LEU A 73 13.20 0.57 -3.51
CA LEU A 73 14.10 -0.58 -3.42
C LEU A 73 15.22 -0.50 -4.46
N PRO A 74 16.47 -0.76 -4.08
CA PRO A 74 17.52 -0.97 -5.04
C PRO A 74 17.25 -2.26 -5.84
N GLU A 75 17.68 -2.24 -7.11
CA GLU A 75 17.38 -3.26 -8.11
C GLU A 75 17.82 -4.68 -7.69
N ASP A 76 18.87 -4.78 -6.88
CA ASP A 76 19.38 -6.05 -6.33
C ASP A 76 18.43 -6.72 -5.32
N ILE A 77 17.47 -5.97 -4.77
CA ILE A 77 16.44 -6.48 -3.87
C ILE A 77 15.15 -6.81 -4.63
N TYR A 78 14.90 -6.17 -5.78
CA TYR A 78 13.68 -6.35 -6.57
C TYR A 78 13.42 -7.82 -6.94
N ALA A 79 14.45 -8.51 -7.45
CA ALA A 79 14.35 -9.93 -7.81
C ALA A 79 14.01 -10.85 -6.61
N ALA A 80 14.32 -10.42 -5.39
CA ALA A 80 14.01 -11.17 -4.17
C ALA A 80 12.61 -10.87 -3.60
N VAL A 81 11.92 -9.86 -4.15
CA VAL A 81 10.59 -9.44 -3.71
C VAL A 81 9.51 -9.46 -4.80
N ASP A 82 9.87 -9.68 -6.06
CA ASP A 82 8.98 -9.74 -7.24
C ASP A 82 7.84 -10.77 -7.09
N SER A 83 8.05 -11.82 -6.27
CA SER A 83 7.02 -12.84 -6.03
C SER A 83 5.97 -12.47 -4.98
N TYR A 84 6.01 -11.27 -4.39
CA TYR A 84 5.07 -10.86 -3.33
C TYR A 84 4.13 -9.76 -3.82
N GLU A 85 2.86 -9.90 -3.49
CA GLU A 85 1.80 -9.06 -4.05
C GLU A 85 1.42 -7.89 -3.13
N THR A 86 1.72 -7.97 -1.83
CA THR A 86 1.27 -6.96 -0.86
C THR A 86 2.41 -6.09 -0.33
N ALA A 87 2.10 -4.81 -0.05
CA ALA A 87 3.03 -3.88 0.58
C ALA A 87 3.63 -4.43 1.88
N GLN A 88 2.82 -5.12 2.68
CA GLN A 88 3.23 -5.68 3.98
C GLN A 88 4.23 -6.84 3.81
N GLU A 89 4.01 -7.74 2.86
CA GLU A 89 4.91 -8.87 2.58
C GLU A 89 6.23 -8.39 2.00
N ILE A 90 6.18 -7.50 1.01
CA ILE A 90 7.37 -6.88 0.40
C ILE A 90 8.18 -6.19 1.50
N TRP A 91 7.53 -5.38 2.34
CA TRP A 91 8.18 -4.68 3.45
C TRP A 91 8.80 -5.66 4.46
N SER A 92 8.08 -6.72 4.84
CA SER A 92 8.58 -7.74 5.75
C SER A 92 9.81 -8.46 5.18
N ARG A 93 9.81 -8.76 3.87
CA ARG A 93 10.95 -9.39 3.20
C ARG A 93 12.16 -8.47 3.15
N VAL A 94 11.95 -7.20 2.83
CA VAL A 94 12.99 -6.16 2.88
C VAL A 94 13.61 -6.10 4.28
N GLN A 95 12.79 -6.07 5.33
CA GLN A 95 13.29 -6.09 6.71
C GLN A 95 14.10 -7.35 7.04
N GLN A 96 13.70 -8.52 6.56
CA GLN A 96 14.44 -9.77 6.77
C GLN A 96 15.78 -9.80 6.02
N THR A 97 15.78 -9.41 4.74
CA THR A 97 17.00 -9.30 3.92
C THR A 97 17.99 -8.32 4.53
N MET A 98 17.49 -7.26 5.16
CA MET A 98 18.33 -6.32 5.89
C MET A 98 18.95 -6.98 7.13
N LYS A 99 18.17 -7.68 7.99
CA LYS A 99 18.65 -8.24 9.27
C LYS A 99 19.86 -9.19 9.19
N GLY A 100 20.26 -9.69 8.02
CA GLY A 100 21.41 -10.59 7.85
C GLY A 100 22.80 -9.94 7.74
N SER A 101 22.96 -8.62 7.88
CA SER A 101 24.27 -7.95 7.67
C SER A 101 24.51 -6.75 8.60
N ASP A 102 25.09 -6.94 9.79
CA ASP A 102 25.18 -5.89 10.84
C ASP A 102 25.85 -4.56 10.43
N ILE A 103 26.84 -4.61 9.53
CA ILE A 103 27.51 -3.40 8.98
C ILE A 103 26.78 -2.91 7.72
N GLY A 104 26.33 -3.83 6.86
CA GLY A 104 25.58 -3.51 5.64
C GLY A 104 24.20 -2.90 5.91
N ILE A 105 23.56 -3.21 7.04
CA ILE A 105 22.22 -2.72 7.40
C ILE A 105 22.18 -1.20 7.45
N ARG A 106 23.17 -0.55 8.08
CA ARG A 106 23.18 0.91 8.24
C ARG A 106 23.46 1.62 6.90
N GLU A 107 24.42 1.13 6.12
CA GLU A 107 24.74 1.69 4.80
C GLU A 107 23.62 1.45 3.77
N LYS A 108 23.07 0.22 3.70
CA LYS A 108 21.95 -0.09 2.81
C LYS A 108 20.70 0.69 3.20
N LYS A 109 20.40 0.82 4.50
CA LYS A 109 19.29 1.67 4.99
C LYS A 109 19.50 3.14 4.64
N ALA A 110 20.72 3.66 4.76
CA ALA A 110 21.04 5.03 4.37
C ALA A 110 20.95 5.22 2.85
N LYS A 111 21.42 4.27 2.04
CA LYS A 111 21.29 4.30 0.58
C LYS A 111 19.83 4.28 0.13
N LEU A 112 19.04 3.34 0.65
CA LEU A 112 17.62 3.18 0.35
C LEU A 112 16.83 4.43 0.77
N PHE A 113 17.17 5.02 1.92
CA PHE A 113 16.59 6.28 2.38
C PHE A 113 17.00 7.48 1.53
N ASN A 114 18.27 7.57 1.12
CA ASN A 114 18.75 8.63 0.24
C ASN A 114 18.14 8.52 -1.18
N GLU A 115 18.00 7.30 -1.70
CA GLU A 115 17.33 7.04 -2.98
C GLU A 115 15.84 7.36 -2.91
N TRP A 116 15.17 7.00 -1.82
CA TRP A 116 13.80 7.39 -1.52
C TRP A 116 13.62 8.91 -1.49
N GLU A 117 14.43 9.63 -0.73
CA GLU A 117 14.36 11.10 -0.65
C GLU A 117 14.64 11.74 -2.02
N ARG A 118 15.62 11.21 -2.76
CA ARG A 118 15.93 11.68 -4.13
C ARG A 118 14.78 11.40 -5.10
N PHE A 119 14.07 10.29 -4.95
CA PHE A 119 12.91 9.96 -5.76
C PHE A 119 11.74 10.92 -5.48
N GLN A 120 11.46 11.22 -4.21
CA GLN A 120 10.47 12.23 -3.82
C GLN A 120 10.81 13.63 -4.35
N MET A 121 12.10 14.02 -4.35
CA MET A 121 12.53 15.28 -4.96
C MET A 121 12.40 15.30 -6.50
N LYS A 122 12.56 14.16 -7.18
CA LYS A 122 12.37 14.04 -8.63
C LYS A 122 10.88 14.00 -9.03
N GLY A 123 10.04 13.31 -8.27
CA GLY A 123 8.57 13.30 -8.44
C GLY A 123 7.95 14.68 -8.22
N ASN A 124 8.56 15.51 -7.37
CA ASN A 124 8.16 16.89 -7.15
C ASN A 124 8.77 17.90 -8.15
N ARG A 125 9.60 17.44 -9.11
CA ARG A 125 10.23 18.34 -10.10
C ARG A 125 9.30 18.80 -11.22
N LEU A 126 8.06 18.28 -11.26
CA LEU A 126 6.97 18.86 -12.06
C LEU A 126 6.08 19.82 -11.23
N SER A 127 6.29 19.95 -9.92
CA SER A 127 5.47 20.79 -9.02
C SER A 127 6.21 21.95 -8.36
N LEU A 128 7.53 22.11 -8.56
CA LEU A 128 8.32 23.17 -7.90
C LEU A 128 8.86 24.26 -8.84
N THR A 129 8.31 24.44 -10.04
CA THR A 129 8.64 25.61 -10.90
C THR A 129 7.75 26.83 -10.65
N ILE A 130 6.86 26.80 -9.65
CA ILE A 130 6.13 28.01 -9.23
C ILE A 130 6.40 28.22 -7.73
N ILE A 131 6.80 29.44 -7.38
CA ILE A 131 7.34 29.93 -6.09
C ILE A 131 8.88 29.77 -5.98
N VAL A 132 9.64 30.53 -6.78
CA VAL A 132 10.30 31.80 -6.37
C VAL A 132 10.70 32.56 -7.64
N SER A 133 9.94 33.60 -7.98
CA SER A 133 10.35 34.80 -8.74
C SER A 133 9.39 35.91 -8.35
#